data_AF-A0A561END7-F1
#
_entry.id   AF-A0A561END7-F1
#
_cell.length_a   1.000
_cell.length_b   1.000
_cell.length_c   1.000
_cell.angle_alpha   90.00
_cell.angle_beta   90.00
_cell.angle_gamma   90.00
#
_symmetry.space_group_name_H-M   'P 1'
#
loop_
_entity.id
_entity.type
_entity.pdbx_description
1 polymer ?
#
loop_
_entity_poly.entity_id
_entity_poly.type
_entity_poly.pdbx_seq_one_letter_code
_entity_poly.pdbx_strand_id
1 'polypeptide(L)'
;MTRLTVPTTTVQPMRLSQLRSAPAPAVQEPAATRALLAHVRTTLMPAPRGGGSAMAEEIVRVRVLLVVGDQAEIVADVEDPAAPERYPAAVIAEAVGVSVADLPGRRLLAEVGRDDRLSGWRLA
;
A
#
# COMPACT_ATOMS: atom_id res chain seq x y z
N MET A 1 3.73 -18.53 -70.29
CA MET A 1 2.89 -19.03 -69.19
C MET A 1 3.70 -18.90 -67.89
N THR A 2 3.49 -17.83 -67.14
CA THR A 2 4.28 -17.49 -65.94
C THR A 2 3.47 -17.84 -64.70
N ARG A 3 3.97 -18.76 -63.86
CA ARG A 3 3.33 -19.12 -62.58
C ARG A 3 3.82 -18.17 -61.49
N LEU A 4 2.89 -17.42 -60.89
CA LEU A 4 3.10 -16.64 -59.68
C LEU A 4 3.35 -17.58 -58.49
N THR A 5 4.49 -17.41 -57.82
CA THR A 5 4.77 -18.03 -56.53
C THR A 5 4.32 -17.06 -55.44
N VAL A 6 3.24 -17.40 -54.72
CA VAL A 6 2.81 -16.73 -53.50
C VAL A 6 3.60 -17.32 -52.31
N PRO A 7 4.25 -16.52 -51.45
CA PRO A 7 4.74 -17.03 -50.18
C PRO A 7 3.58 -17.18 -49.19
N THR A 8 3.31 -18.41 -48.77
CA THR A 8 2.35 -18.75 -47.72
C THR A 8 2.89 -18.25 -46.37
N THR A 9 2.30 -17.18 -45.83
CA THR A 9 2.52 -16.75 -44.44
C THR A 9 1.96 -17.82 -43.50
N THR A 10 2.85 -18.60 -42.88
CA THR A 10 2.53 -19.43 -41.72
C THR A 10 2.16 -18.52 -40.56
N VAL A 11 0.87 -18.42 -40.27
CA VAL A 11 0.37 -17.84 -39.02
C VAL A 11 0.69 -18.83 -37.92
N GLN A 12 1.74 -18.54 -37.16
CA GLN A 12 2.12 -19.28 -35.97
C GLN A 12 1.00 -19.11 -34.93
N PRO A 13 0.33 -20.17 -34.45
CA PRO A 13 -0.66 -20.02 -33.39
C PRO A 13 0.07 -19.56 -32.13
N MET A 14 -0.33 -18.39 -31.61
CA MET A 14 0.08 -17.87 -30.32
C MET A 14 0.00 -19.00 -29.28
N ARG A 15 1.17 -19.45 -28.80
CA ARG A 15 1.26 -20.33 -27.63
C ARG A 15 0.75 -19.54 -26.43
N LEU A 16 -0.51 -19.79 -26.08
CA LEU A 16 -1.19 -19.42 -24.85
C LEU A 16 -0.54 -20.16 -23.66
N SER A 17 0.74 -19.95 -23.42
CA SER A 17 1.53 -20.58 -22.35
C SER A 17 2.27 -19.56 -21.48
N GLN A 18 2.03 -18.26 -21.71
CA GLN A 18 2.54 -17.15 -20.88
C GLN A 18 1.54 -16.73 -19.77
N LEU A 19 0.31 -17.25 -19.76
CA LEU A 19 -0.60 -17.14 -18.63
C LEU A 19 -0.26 -18.22 -17.58
N ARG A 20 0.74 -17.96 -16.72
CA ARG A 20 0.93 -18.55 -15.38
C ARG A 20 2.33 -18.20 -14.86
N SER A 21 2.55 -16.92 -14.64
CA SER A 21 3.39 -16.46 -13.53
C SER A 21 2.84 -15.10 -13.17
N ALA A 22 1.78 -15.12 -12.36
CA ALA A 22 1.51 -13.95 -11.55
C ALA A 22 2.81 -13.67 -10.80
N PRO A 23 3.40 -12.46 -10.87
CA PRO A 23 4.42 -12.13 -9.90
C PRO A 23 3.77 -12.35 -8.53
N ALA A 24 4.40 -13.19 -7.70
CA ALA A 24 4.06 -13.26 -6.29
C ALA A 24 3.90 -11.81 -5.79
N PRO A 25 2.86 -11.48 -5.00
CA PRO A 25 2.66 -10.11 -4.56
C PRO A 25 3.96 -9.66 -3.92
N ALA A 26 4.59 -8.69 -4.57
CA ALA A 26 5.85 -8.15 -4.12
C ALA A 26 5.65 -7.82 -2.65
N VAL A 27 6.41 -8.50 -1.79
CA VAL A 27 6.66 -8.07 -0.44
C VAL A 27 7.18 -6.65 -0.61
N GLN A 28 6.29 -5.66 -0.43
CA GLN A 28 6.63 -4.25 -0.46
C GLN A 28 7.78 -4.09 0.52
N GLU A 29 8.92 -3.69 -0.01
CA GLU A 29 10.10 -3.49 0.81
C GLU A 29 9.75 -2.48 1.92
N PRO A 30 10.21 -2.69 3.17
CA PRO A 30 9.89 -1.85 4.34
C PRO A 30 10.37 -0.40 4.21
N ALA A 31 10.94 0.00 3.07
CA ALA A 31 11.39 1.35 2.77
C ALA A 31 10.25 2.36 2.61
N ALA A 32 9.10 1.95 2.05
CA ALA A 32 7.96 2.86 1.85
C ALA A 32 7.33 3.27 3.19
N THR A 33 7.13 2.29 4.07
CA THR A 33 6.73 2.48 5.46
C THR A 33 7.72 3.39 6.19
N ARG A 34 9.03 3.11 6.06
CA ARG A 34 10.06 3.92 6.71
C ARG A 34 10.10 5.35 6.20
N ALA A 35 9.80 5.59 4.92
CA ALA A 35 9.69 6.92 4.33
C ALA A 35 8.43 7.64 4.82
N LEU A 36 7.29 6.96 4.86
CA LEU A 36 6.04 7.46 5.43
C LEU A 36 6.22 7.89 6.89
N LEU A 37 6.84 7.02 7.69
CA LEU A 37 7.14 7.30 9.08
C LEU A 37 8.19 8.38 9.27
N ALA A 38 9.29 8.37 8.51
CA ALA A 38 10.29 9.42 8.60
C ALA A 38 9.69 10.80 8.27
N HIS A 39 8.75 10.84 7.32
CA HIS A 39 8.04 12.05 6.96
C HIS A 39 7.06 12.47 8.06
N VAL A 40 6.21 11.56 8.56
CA VAL A 40 5.28 11.87 9.68
C VAL A 40 6.03 12.30 10.94
N ARG A 41 7.10 11.57 11.31
CA ARG A 41 7.92 11.83 12.50
C ARG A 41 8.69 13.15 12.42
N THR A 42 9.04 13.60 11.22
CA THR A 42 9.62 14.93 10.99
C THR A 42 8.61 16.05 11.25
N THR A 43 7.34 15.82 10.92
CA THR A 43 6.26 16.81 11.09
C THR A 43 5.67 16.82 12.51
N LEU A 44 5.87 15.75 13.29
CA LEU A 44 5.20 15.55 14.59
C LEU A 44 6.21 15.44 15.76
N MET A 45 6.79 16.55 16.24
CA MET A 45 7.58 16.57 17.50
C MET A 45 7.43 17.91 18.26
N PRO A 46 7.43 17.91 19.63
CA PRO A 46 8.62 17.59 20.41
C PRO A 46 8.46 16.54 21.52
N ALA A 47 9.60 15.93 21.86
CA ALA A 47 9.86 14.85 22.81
C ALA A 47 9.24 14.97 24.21
N PRO A 48 9.04 13.84 24.93
CA PRO A 48 9.13 13.82 26.38
C PRO A 48 10.59 13.59 26.82
N ARG A 49 11.10 14.53 27.61
CA ARG A 49 12.26 14.33 28.49
C ARG A 49 11.88 13.30 29.56
N GLY A 50 12.64 12.22 29.71
CA GLY A 50 12.50 11.34 30.86
C GLY A 50 12.79 9.89 30.52
N GLY A 51 13.80 9.31 31.17
CA GLY A 51 14.06 7.88 31.13
C GLY A 51 12.95 7.08 31.82
N GLY A 52 12.75 5.85 31.35
CA GLY A 52 11.92 4.85 32.01
C GLY A 52 10.86 4.24 31.09
N SER A 53 11.02 2.95 30.82
CA SER A 53 10.09 2.01 30.17
C SER A 53 8.61 2.40 30.19
N ALA A 54 8.04 2.68 29.01
CA ALA A 54 6.68 2.35 28.64
C ALA A 54 6.62 2.16 27.12
N MET A 55 5.91 1.14 26.67
CA MET A 55 5.60 0.78 25.29
C MET A 55 4.74 1.90 24.64
N ALA A 56 5.33 3.03 24.27
CA ALA A 56 4.61 4.11 23.60
C ALA A 56 4.53 3.78 22.10
N GLU A 57 3.48 3.09 21.68
CA GLU A 57 3.10 2.97 20.27
C GLU A 57 2.76 4.38 19.75
N GLU A 58 3.54 4.86 18.77
CA GLU A 58 3.38 6.20 18.20
C GLU A 58 2.11 6.24 17.34
N ILE A 59 1.20 7.18 17.60
CA ILE A 59 -0.04 7.33 16.83
C ILE A 59 0.18 8.34 15.71
N VAL A 60 -0.08 7.93 14.47
CA VAL A 60 0.08 8.76 13.27
C VAL A 60 -1.25 8.97 12.55
N ARG A 61 -1.38 10.13 11.88
CA ARG A 61 -2.51 10.44 11.01
C ARG A 61 -2.20 10.04 9.58
N VAL A 62 -3.08 9.22 9.02
CA VAL A 62 -2.97 8.72 7.65
C VAL A 62 -4.27 8.91 6.91
N ARG A 63 -4.21 8.81 5.58
CA ARG A 63 -5.36 8.88 4.69
C ARG A 63 -5.34 7.70 3.74
N VAL A 64 -6.52 7.10 3.53
CA VAL A 64 -6.71 6.12 2.47
C VAL A 64 -6.88 6.87 1.16
N LEU A 65 -5.99 6.66 0.20
CA LEU A 65 -6.14 7.25 -1.14
C LEU A 65 -7.23 6.53 -1.92
N LEU A 66 -7.09 5.20 -2.05
CA LEU A 66 -7.93 4.37 -2.89
C LEU A 66 -7.80 2.89 -2.52
N VAL A 67 -8.69 2.07 -3.04
CA VAL A 67 -8.66 0.60 -2.91
C VAL A 67 -8.46 -0.01 -4.30
N VAL A 68 -7.42 -0.83 -4.46
CA VAL A 68 -7.13 -1.61 -5.69
C VAL A 68 -7.25 -3.08 -5.36
N GLY A 69 -8.26 -3.74 -5.94
CA GLY A 69 -8.53 -5.15 -5.63
C GLY A 69 -8.89 -5.31 -4.15
N ASP A 70 -8.09 -6.08 -3.41
CA ASP A 70 -8.24 -6.33 -1.98
C ASP A 70 -7.36 -5.43 -1.08
N GLN A 71 -6.60 -4.51 -1.67
CA GLN A 71 -5.61 -3.69 -0.98
C GLN A 71 -6.02 -2.21 -0.96
N ALA A 72 -5.87 -1.56 0.19
CA ALA A 72 -6.02 -0.12 0.36
C ALA A 72 -4.65 0.57 0.32
N GLU A 73 -4.53 1.65 -0.44
CA GLU A 73 -3.34 2.49 -0.48
C GLU A 73 -3.44 3.57 0.60
N ILE A 74 -2.44 3.64 1.47
CA ILE A 74 -2.36 4.50 2.65
C ILE A 74 -1.23 5.49 2.48
N VAL A 75 -1.49 6.76 2.78
CA VAL A 75 -0.49 7.84 2.80
C VAL A 75 -0.57 8.62 4.10
N ALA A 76 0.47 9.37 4.43
CA ALA A 76 0.47 10.30 5.55
C ALA A 76 -0.51 11.45 5.26
N ASP A 77 -1.25 11.91 6.27
CA ASP A 77 -2.14 13.10 6.14
C ASP A 77 -1.33 14.39 6.32
N VAL A 78 -0.44 14.65 5.35
CA VAL A 78 0.50 15.80 5.29
C VAL A 78 0.53 16.38 3.88
N GLU A 79 1.13 17.56 3.70
CA GLU A 79 1.13 18.27 2.41
C GLU A 79 1.94 17.53 1.32
N ASP A 80 3.08 16.95 1.67
CA ASP A 80 3.96 16.19 0.77
C ASP A 80 4.10 14.73 1.25
N PRO A 81 3.08 13.89 1.06
CA PRO A 81 3.14 12.53 1.57
C PRO A 81 4.21 11.71 0.84
N ALA A 82 4.87 10.82 1.59
CA ALA A 82 5.70 9.78 1.00
C ALA A 82 4.88 8.85 0.07
N ALA A 83 5.58 7.97 -0.63
CA ALA A 83 4.96 6.98 -1.50
C ALA A 83 3.86 6.18 -0.76
N PRO A 84 2.71 5.92 -1.41
CA PRO A 84 1.63 5.16 -0.81
C PRO A 84 2.06 3.74 -0.46
N GLU A 85 1.62 3.28 0.70
CA GLU A 85 1.85 1.92 1.18
C GLU A 85 0.54 1.13 1.11
N ARG A 86 0.61 -0.15 0.73
CA ARG A 86 -0.60 -0.98 0.60
C ARG A 86 -0.81 -1.91 1.78
N TYR A 87 -2.04 -1.90 2.28
CA TYR A 87 -2.50 -2.75 3.36
C TYR A 87 -3.79 -3.48 2.97
N PRO A 88 -4.07 -4.67 3.53
CA PRO A 88 -5.33 -5.36 3.26
C PRO A 88 -6.54 -4.50 3.62
N ALA A 89 -7.37 -4.16 2.63
CA ALA A 89 -8.50 -3.26 2.80
C ALA A 89 -9.54 -3.84 3.77
N ALA A 90 -9.74 -5.16 3.73
CA ALA A 90 -10.65 -5.86 4.63
C ALA A 90 -10.25 -5.70 6.11
N VAL A 91 -8.95 -5.79 6.42
CA VAL A 91 -8.43 -5.64 7.79
C VAL A 91 -8.66 -4.22 8.30
N ILE A 92 -8.42 -3.22 7.46
CA ILE A 92 -8.65 -1.82 7.83
C ILE A 92 -10.15 -1.57 8.02
N ALA A 93 -10.99 -1.98 7.06
CA ALA A 93 -12.44 -1.84 7.09
C ALA A 93 -13.05 -2.45 8.36
N GLU A 94 -12.64 -3.66 8.71
CA GLU A 94 -13.06 -4.35 9.92
C GLU A 94 -12.63 -3.58 11.18
N ALA A 95 -11.36 -3.17 11.26
CA ALA A 95 -10.83 -2.45 12.41
C ALA A 95 -11.52 -1.10 12.66
N VAL A 96 -11.89 -0.39 11.59
CA VAL A 96 -12.55 0.93 11.70
C VAL A 96 -14.08 0.84 11.70
N GLY A 97 -14.66 -0.34 11.42
CA GLY A 97 -16.10 -0.56 11.39
C GLY A 97 -16.82 0.06 10.19
N VAL A 98 -16.17 0.17 9.03
CA VAL A 98 -16.78 0.69 7.78
C VAL A 98 -16.67 -0.33 6.65
N SER A 99 -17.45 -0.17 5.58
CA SER A 99 -17.30 -1.03 4.40
C SER A 99 -16.01 -0.70 3.66
N VAL A 100 -15.42 -1.68 2.96
CA VAL A 100 -14.25 -1.44 2.08
C VAL A 100 -14.52 -0.35 1.04
N ALA A 101 -15.76 -0.28 0.51
CA ALA A 101 -16.18 0.76 -0.43
C ALA A 101 -16.20 2.18 0.18
N ASP A 102 -16.28 2.29 1.51
CA ASP A 102 -16.34 3.55 2.24
C ASP A 102 -14.96 4.02 2.74
N LEU A 103 -13.90 3.21 2.53
CA LEU A 103 -12.52 3.52 2.92
C LEU A 103 -11.88 4.64 2.08
N PRO A 104 -12.00 4.69 0.74
CA PRO A 104 -11.32 5.70 -0.06
C PRO A 104 -11.62 7.12 0.40
N GLY A 105 -10.57 7.91 0.58
CA GLY A 105 -10.64 9.30 1.05
C GLY A 105 -10.77 9.47 2.56
N ARG A 106 -10.94 8.40 3.35
CA ARG A 106 -11.04 8.48 4.82
C ARG A 106 -9.70 8.82 5.46
N ARG A 107 -9.77 9.59 6.54
CA ARG A 107 -8.64 9.86 7.44
C ARG A 107 -8.72 8.91 8.62
N LEU A 108 -7.60 8.26 8.91
CA LEU A 108 -7.47 7.26 9.95
C LEU A 108 -6.32 7.63 10.89
N LEU A 109 -6.41 7.12 12.11
CA LEU A 109 -5.30 7.02 13.05
C LEU A 109 -4.75 5.61 12.98
N ALA A 110 -3.43 5.48 12.98
CA ALA A 110 -2.74 4.20 13.02
C ALA A 110 -1.60 4.23 14.04
N GLU A 111 -1.34 3.09 14.66
CA GLU A 111 -0.26 2.87 15.61
C GLU A 111 0.96 2.33 14.85
N VAL A 112 2.12 2.95 15.09
CA VAL A 112 3.39 2.55 14.47
C VAL A 112 4.04 1.49 15.34
N GLY A 113 4.11 0.27 14.82
CA GLY A 113 4.79 -0.85 15.48
C GLY A 113 6.31 -0.74 15.40
N ARG A 114 7.01 -1.62 16.12
CA ARG A 114 8.50 -1.67 16.12
C ARG A 114 9.11 -2.03 14.76
N ASP A 115 8.37 -2.73 13.92
CA ASP A 115 8.77 -3.09 12.55
C ASP A 115 8.37 -2.01 11.53
N ASP A 116 8.16 -0.78 12.01
CA ASP A 116 7.64 0.35 11.24
C ASP A 116 6.21 0.15 10.69
N ARG A 117 5.61 -1.04 10.85
CA ARG A 117 4.29 -1.34 10.28
C ARG A 117 3.15 -0.61 10.98
N LEU A 118 2.20 -0.11 10.20
CA LEU A 118 0.97 0.50 10.72
C LEU A 118 -0.04 -0.56 11.16
N SER A 119 -0.66 -0.31 12.32
CA SER A 119 -1.66 -1.17 12.93
C SER A 119 -2.66 -0.37 13.77
N GLY A 120 -3.56 -1.03 14.51
CA GLY A 120 -4.48 -0.36 15.44
C GLY A 120 -5.38 0.71 14.80
N TRP A 121 -5.83 0.49 13.56
CA TRP A 121 -6.61 1.44 12.75
C TRP A 121 -7.86 1.96 13.47
N ARG A 122 -8.04 3.29 13.48
CA ARG A 122 -9.23 3.96 14.01
C ARG A 122 -9.63 5.13 13.10
N LEU A 123 -10.90 5.51 13.11
CA LEU A 123 -11.33 6.76 12.48
C LEU A 123 -10.73 7.95 13.24
N ALA A 124 -10.25 8.95 12.50
CA ALA A 124 -9.71 10.20 13.05
C ALA A 124 -10.80 11.22 13.39
#